data_AF-A0A251VP08-F1
#
_entry.id   AF-A0A251VP08-F1
#
_cell.length_a   1.000
_cell.length_b   1.000
_cell.length_c   1.000
_cell.angle_alpha   90.00
_cell.angle_beta   90.00
_cell.angle_gamma   90.00
#
_symmetry.space_group_name_H-M   'P 1'
#
loop_
_entity.id
_entity.type
_entity.pdbx_description
1 polymer ?
#
loop_
_entity_poly.entity_id
_entity_poly.type
_entity_poly.pdbx_seq_one_letter_code
_entity_poly.pdbx_strand_id
1 'polypeptide(L)'
;MADAFSNEFAVILKGMMERSEKEIRESKFAELMNKHVAASSVPKGIHCLSLRLTNEYSSNAHAHKQLPSPEPLRIYQVIGLYRYLFPNLDKVVFLDDDIVIQRDLSPLWGIDLGGKVNKVVETCKGDDTWVMSKRFRAYFNFSHPLISNNLGPNECALAYGMNIFNLRAWRRTNIRETYHTWLKDVLAYDKRNRTFE
;
A
#
# COMPACT_ATOMS: atom_id res chain seq x y z
N MET A 1 7.96 21.26 19.80
CA MET A 1 7.42 20.25 20.74
C MET A 1 6.51 19.23 20.03
N ALA A 2 5.75 19.60 18.99
CA ALA A 2 4.96 18.67 18.18
C ALA A 2 5.80 17.68 17.31
N ASP A 3 6.97 18.11 16.80
CA ASP A 3 7.79 17.28 15.90
C ASP A 3 8.47 16.08 16.58
N ALA A 4 8.90 16.22 17.83
CA ALA A 4 9.54 15.12 18.56
C ALA A 4 8.54 13.99 18.90
N PHE A 5 7.32 14.38 19.30
CA PHE A 5 6.23 13.45 19.61
C PHE A 5 5.73 12.70 18.37
N SER A 6 5.56 13.40 17.24
CA SER A 6 5.18 12.78 15.96
C SER A 6 6.24 11.76 15.50
N ASN A 7 7.52 12.05 15.73
CA ASN A 7 8.61 11.17 15.35
C ASN A 7 8.70 9.92 16.22
N GLU A 8 8.56 10.05 17.54
CA GLU A 8 8.58 8.91 18.46
C GLU A 8 7.41 7.95 18.22
N PHE A 9 6.21 8.49 18.02
CA PHE A 9 5.02 7.71 17.70
C PHE A 9 5.16 6.98 16.36
N ALA A 10 5.66 7.65 15.31
CA ALA A 10 5.91 7.05 14.01
C ALA A 10 6.93 5.89 14.08
N VAL A 11 7.96 6.03 14.91
CA VAL A 11 8.99 5.00 15.13
C VAL A 11 8.40 3.74 15.78
N ILE A 12 7.61 3.89 16.84
CA ILE A 12 6.98 2.75 17.52
C ILE A 12 6.00 2.04 16.60
N LEU A 13 5.18 2.80 15.86
CA LEU A 13 4.30 2.24 14.85
C LEU A 13 5.07 1.42 13.81
N LYS A 14 6.19 1.96 13.29
CA LYS A 14 7.04 1.25 12.33
C LYS A 14 7.57 -0.06 12.90
N GLY A 15 8.10 -0.06 14.13
CA GLY A 15 8.62 -1.27 14.77
C GLY A 15 7.54 -2.34 15.02
N MET A 16 6.32 -1.93 15.36
CA MET A 16 5.18 -2.84 15.46
C MET A 16 4.78 -3.40 14.08
N MET A 17 4.78 -2.55 13.04
CA MET A 17 4.49 -2.96 11.67
C MET A 17 5.55 -3.92 11.12
N GLU A 18 6.85 -3.68 11.34
CA GLU A 18 7.94 -4.56 10.89
C GLU A 18 7.87 -5.95 11.53
N ARG A 19 7.41 -6.04 12.79
CA ARG A 19 7.13 -7.31 13.47
C ARG A 19 5.97 -8.05 12.81
N SER A 20 4.88 -7.35 12.54
CA SER A 20 3.75 -7.91 11.79
C SER A 20 4.12 -8.28 10.35
N GLU A 21 4.99 -7.52 9.68
CA GLU A 21 5.53 -7.86 8.36
C GLU A 21 6.36 -9.13 8.38
N LYS A 22 7.06 -9.44 9.48
CA LYS A 22 7.77 -10.71 9.64
C LYS A 22 6.81 -11.90 9.62
N GLU A 23 5.67 -11.76 10.28
CA GLU A 23 4.58 -12.76 10.27
C GLU A 23 3.92 -12.82 8.88
N ILE A 24 3.74 -11.67 8.21
CA ILE A 24 3.25 -11.61 6.82
C ILE A 24 4.23 -12.27 5.85
N ARG A 25 5.56 -12.19 6.06
CA ARG A 25 6.55 -12.87 5.20
C ARG A 25 6.37 -14.39 5.21
N GLU A 26 6.02 -14.97 6.36
CA GLU A 26 5.67 -16.38 6.47
C GLU A 26 4.38 -16.70 5.69
N SER A 27 3.38 -15.80 5.76
CA SER A 27 2.15 -15.91 4.96
C SER A 27 2.40 -15.74 3.45
N LYS A 28 3.29 -14.85 3.04
CA LYS A 28 3.70 -14.66 1.63
C LYS A 28 4.43 -15.87 1.08
N PHE A 29 5.19 -16.61 1.90
CA PHE A 29 5.77 -17.88 1.49
C PHE A 29 4.67 -18.90 1.13
N ALA A 30 3.63 -19.00 1.96
CA ALA A 30 2.47 -19.84 1.65
C ALA A 30 1.72 -19.36 0.39
N GLU A 31 1.56 -18.05 0.21
CA GLU A 31 0.98 -17.47 -1.01
C GLU A 31 1.78 -17.82 -2.28
N LEU A 32 3.11 -17.67 -2.24
CA LEU A 32 4.00 -18.03 -3.35
C LEU A 32 3.90 -19.51 -3.69
N MET A 33 3.85 -20.38 -2.67
CA MET A 33 3.66 -21.82 -2.87
C MET A 33 2.30 -22.12 -3.50
N ASN A 34 1.22 -21.48 -3.04
CA ASN A 34 -0.11 -21.64 -3.62
C ASN A 34 -0.17 -21.13 -5.07
N LYS A 35 0.47 -19.98 -5.37
CA LYS A 35 0.61 -19.45 -6.73
C LYS A 35 1.36 -20.44 -7.63
N HIS A 36 2.45 -21.03 -7.13
CA HIS A 36 3.20 -22.04 -7.87
C HIS A 36 2.34 -23.26 -8.19
N VAL A 37 1.63 -23.82 -7.19
CA VAL A 37 0.74 -24.97 -7.37
C VAL A 37 -0.41 -24.66 -8.34
N ALA A 38 -1.04 -23.48 -8.22
CA ALA A 38 -2.10 -23.06 -9.12
C ALA A 38 -1.60 -22.89 -10.56
N ALA A 39 -0.43 -22.28 -10.76
CA ALA A 39 0.19 -22.13 -12.08
C ALA A 39 0.55 -23.49 -12.70
N SER A 40 1.07 -24.43 -11.90
CA SER A 40 1.36 -25.81 -12.32
C SER A 40 0.10 -26.62 -12.66
N SER A 41 -1.06 -26.18 -12.19
CA SER A 41 -2.36 -26.81 -12.44
C SER A 41 -3.05 -26.30 -13.72
N VAL A 42 -2.49 -25.28 -14.39
CA VAL A 42 -3.03 -24.74 -15.65
C VAL A 42 -2.63 -25.66 -16.83
N PRO A 43 -3.58 -26.07 -17.70
CA PRO A 43 -3.27 -26.89 -18.86
C PRO A 43 -2.22 -26.26 -19.77
N LYS A 44 -1.26 -27.08 -20.23
CA LYS A 44 -0.04 -26.67 -20.96
C LYS A 44 -0.29 -25.83 -22.24
N GLY A 45 -1.52 -25.77 -22.76
CA GLY A 45 -1.89 -24.90 -23.89
C GLY A 45 -1.84 -23.40 -23.61
N ILE A 46 -1.99 -22.95 -22.36
CA ILE A 46 -1.91 -21.52 -21.96
C ILE A 46 -0.46 -21.11 -21.62
N HIS A 47 0.42 -22.09 -21.39
CA HIS A 47 1.83 -21.91 -21.04
C HIS A 47 2.63 -21.19 -22.14
N CYS A 48 2.17 -21.24 -23.40
CA CYS A 48 2.86 -20.66 -24.53
C CYS A 48 3.03 -19.14 -24.44
N LEU A 49 2.07 -18.39 -23.88
CA LEU A 49 2.22 -16.93 -23.77
C LEU A 49 3.24 -16.58 -22.67
N SER A 50 3.13 -17.20 -21.49
CA SER A 50 4.08 -16.98 -20.39
C SER A 50 5.50 -17.43 -20.75
N LEU A 51 5.66 -18.63 -21.34
CA LEU A 51 6.96 -19.09 -21.81
C LEU A 51 7.52 -18.20 -22.92
N ARG A 52 6.69 -17.69 -23.82
CA ARG A 52 7.13 -16.79 -24.89
C ARG A 52 7.58 -15.45 -24.34
N LEU A 53 6.88 -14.91 -23.33
CA LEU A 53 7.29 -13.70 -22.60
C LEU A 53 8.58 -13.92 -21.79
N THR A 54 8.74 -15.07 -21.13
CA THR A 54 9.98 -15.42 -20.41
C THR A 54 11.15 -15.64 -21.36
N ASN A 55 10.93 -16.29 -22.52
CA ASN A 55 11.95 -16.48 -23.54
C ASN A 55 12.34 -15.16 -24.21
N GLU A 56 11.36 -14.29 -24.54
CA GLU A 56 11.60 -12.90 -24.99
C GLU A 56 12.46 -12.16 -23.96
N TYR A 57 12.07 -12.17 -22.68
CA TYR A 57 12.85 -11.55 -21.62
C TYR A 57 14.27 -12.13 -21.55
N SER A 58 14.46 -13.45 -21.63
CA SER A 58 15.78 -14.08 -21.53
C SER A 58 16.68 -13.86 -22.75
N SER A 59 16.12 -13.75 -23.95
CA SER A 59 16.87 -13.72 -25.23
C SER A 59 17.02 -12.33 -25.85
N ASN A 60 16.23 -11.35 -25.40
CA ASN A 60 16.25 -9.98 -25.90
C ASN A 60 17.02 -9.06 -24.94
N ALA A 61 18.25 -8.67 -25.30
CA ALA A 61 19.07 -7.77 -24.48
C ALA A 61 18.42 -6.39 -24.23
N HIS A 62 17.47 -5.96 -25.08
CA HIS A 62 16.69 -4.74 -24.85
C HIS A 62 15.55 -4.94 -23.83
N ALA A 63 15.10 -6.17 -23.61
CA ALA A 63 14.17 -6.52 -22.53
C ALA A 63 14.86 -6.61 -21.16
N HIS A 64 16.19 -6.79 -21.14
CA HIS A 64 17.05 -6.69 -19.95
C HIS A 64 17.33 -5.24 -19.53
N LYS A 65 16.48 -4.29 -19.93
CA LYS A 65 16.60 -2.92 -19.42
C LYS A 65 16.45 -3.04 -17.91
N GLN A 66 17.55 -2.83 -17.16
CA GLN A 66 17.51 -2.87 -15.71
C GLN A 66 16.37 -1.96 -15.29
N LEU A 67 15.30 -2.59 -14.77
CA LEU A 67 14.30 -1.84 -14.04
C LEU A 67 15.10 -1.10 -12.96
N PRO A 68 14.82 0.19 -12.74
CA PRO A 68 15.37 0.87 -11.59
C PRO A 68 15.20 -0.06 -10.39
N SER A 69 16.22 -0.15 -9.53
CA SER A 69 16.09 -0.82 -8.22
C SER A 69 14.69 -0.48 -7.70
N PRO A 70 13.87 -1.45 -7.27
CA PRO A 70 12.57 -1.14 -6.72
C PRO A 70 12.82 -0.39 -5.41
N GLU A 71 13.09 0.91 -5.51
CA GLU A 71 12.56 1.83 -4.53
C GLU A 71 11.07 1.51 -4.53
N PRO A 72 10.50 1.06 -3.40
CA PRO A 72 9.08 0.79 -3.34
C PRO A 72 8.40 2.10 -3.72
N LEU A 73 7.91 2.17 -4.97
CA LEU A 73 7.18 3.30 -5.49
C LEU A 73 5.91 3.34 -4.67
N ARG A 74 5.94 4.11 -3.60
CA ARG A 74 4.79 4.20 -2.71
C ARG A 74 3.69 4.92 -3.45
N ILE A 75 2.45 4.51 -3.22
CA ILE A 75 1.25 5.03 -3.90
C ILE A 75 1.24 6.56 -4.06
N TYR A 76 1.73 7.30 -3.06
CA TYR A 76 1.82 8.75 -3.10
C TYR A 76 2.86 9.33 -4.08
N GLN A 77 3.94 8.60 -4.38
CA GLN A 77 4.88 8.97 -5.44
C GLN A 77 4.25 8.78 -6.82
N VAL A 78 3.53 7.67 -7.01
CA VAL A 78 2.81 7.36 -8.26
C VAL A 78 1.69 8.38 -8.51
N ILE A 79 0.91 8.72 -7.48
CA ILE A 79 -0.10 9.79 -7.54
C ILE A 79 0.54 11.16 -7.81
N GLY A 80 1.70 11.43 -7.21
CA GLY A 80 2.48 12.64 -7.49
C GLY A 80 2.91 12.75 -8.96
N LEU A 81 3.28 11.63 -9.59
CA LEU A 81 3.61 11.55 -11.01
C LEU A 81 2.37 11.81 -11.88
N TYR A 82 1.23 11.15 -11.59
CA TYR A 82 -0.01 11.38 -12.34
C TYR A 82 -0.48 12.84 -12.28
N ARG A 83 -0.31 13.51 -11.13
CA ARG A 83 -0.57 14.94 -11.00
C ARG A 83 0.29 15.79 -11.93
N TYR A 84 1.55 15.41 -12.15
CA TYR A 84 2.47 16.12 -13.03
C TYR A 84 2.15 15.88 -14.51
N LEU A 85 1.89 14.62 -14.88
CA LEU A 85 1.57 14.22 -16.24
C LEU A 85 0.20 14.72 -16.71
N PHE A 86 -0.77 14.83 -15.80
CA PHE A 86 -2.15 15.22 -16.10
C PHE A 86 -2.59 16.43 -15.26
N PRO A 87 -2.14 17.66 -15.60
CA PRO A 87 -2.40 18.85 -14.78
C PRO A 87 -3.89 19.20 -14.64
N ASN A 88 -4.70 18.84 -15.63
CA ASN A 88 -6.15 19.09 -15.66
C ASN A 88 -6.99 17.98 -15.03
N LEU A 89 -6.36 16.87 -14.61
CA LEU A 89 -7.07 15.77 -13.97
C LEU A 89 -7.37 16.14 -12.50
N ASP A 90 -8.63 16.04 -12.12
CA ASP A 90 -9.11 16.44 -10.79
C ASP A 90 -9.29 15.26 -9.83
N LYS A 91 -9.52 14.05 -10.34
CA LYS A 91 -9.76 12.84 -9.54
C LYS A 91 -9.15 11.61 -10.22
N VAL A 92 -8.72 10.63 -9.44
CA VAL A 92 -8.20 9.33 -9.91
C VAL A 92 -8.81 8.24 -9.05
N VAL A 93 -9.29 7.17 -9.67
CA VAL A 93 -9.56 5.89 -9.00
C VAL A 93 -8.35 5.00 -9.23
N PHE A 94 -7.68 4.61 -8.15
CA PHE A 94 -6.49 3.77 -8.17
C PHE A 94 -6.85 2.37 -7.67
N LEU A 95 -6.52 1.36 -8.45
CA LEU A 95 -6.77 -0.06 -8.18
C LEU A 95 -5.44 -0.80 -8.26
N ASP A 96 -5.20 -1.71 -7.32
CA ASP A 96 -4.05 -2.61 -7.37
C ASP A 96 -4.19 -3.62 -8.52
N ASP A 97 -3.09 -4.28 -8.86
CA ASP A 97 -2.99 -5.22 -9.99
C ASP A 97 -3.72 -6.55 -9.75
N ASP A 98 -4.13 -6.83 -8.52
CA ASP A 98 -4.85 -8.04 -8.10
C ASP A 98 -6.36 -7.83 -7.87
N ILE A 99 -6.90 -6.67 -8.28
CA ILE A 99 -8.33 -6.36 -8.13
C ILE A 99 -9.16 -6.94 -9.28
N VAL A 100 -10.24 -7.66 -8.94
CA VAL A 100 -11.27 -8.11 -9.89
C VAL A 100 -12.50 -7.21 -9.81
N ILE A 101 -12.85 -6.58 -10.93
CA ILE A 101 -14.04 -5.71 -11.05
C ILE A 101 -15.23 -6.54 -11.51
N GLN A 102 -16.28 -6.60 -10.68
CA GLN A 102 -17.51 -7.33 -11.01
C GLN A 102 -18.67 -6.44 -11.46
N ARG A 103 -18.58 -5.12 -11.26
CA ARG A 103 -19.66 -4.15 -11.53
C ARG A 103 -19.08 -2.85 -12.06
N ASP A 104 -19.96 -2.04 -12.65
CA ASP A 104 -19.61 -0.71 -13.13
C ASP A 104 -19.03 0.17 -12.00
N LEU A 105 -17.89 0.79 -12.29
CA LEU A 105 -17.14 1.65 -11.38
C LEU A 105 -17.58 3.11 -11.45
N SER A 106 -18.39 3.49 -12.44
CA SER A 106 -18.85 4.88 -12.63
C SER A 106 -19.44 5.53 -11.37
N PRO A 107 -20.22 4.83 -10.52
CA PRO A 107 -20.75 5.42 -9.27
C PRO A 107 -19.66 5.93 -8.33
N LEU A 108 -18.45 5.35 -8.36
CA LEU A 108 -17.32 5.77 -7.53
C LEU A 108 -16.86 7.19 -7.86
N TRP A 109 -17.01 7.61 -9.12
CA TRP A 109 -16.63 8.94 -9.54
C TRP A 109 -17.49 10.03 -8.90
N GLY A 110 -18.77 9.73 -8.63
CA GLY A 110 -19.71 10.63 -7.97
C GLY A 110 -19.55 10.74 -6.45
N ILE A 111 -18.70 9.91 -5.84
CA ILE A 111 -18.49 9.92 -4.39
C ILE A 111 -17.87 11.26 -3.96
N ASP A 112 -18.50 11.88 -2.96
CA ASP A 112 -17.93 13.03 -2.26
C ASP A 112 -16.84 12.57 -1.27
N LEU A 113 -15.70 13.26 -1.35
CA LEU A 113 -14.53 13.04 -0.53
C LEU A 113 -14.48 14.01 0.66
N GLY A 114 -15.45 14.92 0.82
CA GLY A 114 -15.54 15.82 1.97
C GLY A 114 -14.31 16.73 2.10
N GLY A 115 -13.75 17.15 0.96
CA GLY A 115 -12.52 17.95 0.91
C GLY A 115 -11.22 17.18 1.22
N LYS A 116 -11.29 15.87 1.47
CA LYS A 116 -10.10 15.03 1.72
C LYS A 116 -9.40 14.65 0.42
N VAL A 117 -8.09 14.38 0.55
CA VAL A 117 -7.21 14.08 -0.58
C VAL A 117 -7.31 12.63 -1.04
N ASN A 118 -7.55 11.70 -0.12
CA ASN A 118 -7.70 10.27 -0.40
C ASN A 118 -8.94 9.73 0.32
N LYS A 119 -9.65 8.80 -0.30
CA LYS A 119 -10.69 7.99 0.30
C LYS A 119 -10.40 6.51 0.04
N VAL A 120 -10.47 5.74 1.10
CA VAL A 120 -10.09 4.32 1.17
C VAL A 120 -11.23 3.50 1.75
N VAL A 121 -11.16 2.19 1.55
CA VAL A 121 -12.20 1.26 1.99
C VAL A 121 -11.96 0.89 3.46
N GLU A 122 -12.98 1.05 4.31
CA GLU A 122 -12.93 0.55 5.69
C GLU A 122 -13.14 -0.97 5.71
N THR A 123 -12.42 -1.66 6.60
CA THR A 123 -12.38 -3.14 6.65
C THR A 123 -13.10 -3.74 7.86
N CYS A 124 -13.83 -2.90 8.59
CA CYS A 124 -14.50 -3.28 9.85
C CYS A 124 -16.03 -3.35 9.72
N LYS A 125 -16.58 -2.94 8.57
CA LYS A 125 -18.01 -2.87 8.27
C LYS A 125 -18.31 -3.82 7.12
N GLY A 126 -19.29 -4.69 7.32
CA GLY A 126 -19.71 -5.70 6.37
C GLY A 126 -20.12 -6.97 7.10
N ASP A 127 -21.16 -7.64 6.62
CA ASP A 127 -21.62 -8.94 7.13
C ASP A 127 -20.82 -10.10 6.49
N ASP A 128 -19.67 -9.80 5.88
CA ASP A 128 -18.84 -10.78 5.19
C ASP A 128 -18.06 -11.61 6.21
N THR A 129 -18.50 -12.85 6.40
CA THR A 129 -17.88 -13.82 7.30
C THR A 129 -16.45 -14.21 6.88
N TRP A 130 -16.08 -13.97 5.61
CA TRP A 130 -14.77 -14.34 5.07
C TRP A 130 -13.72 -13.26 5.29
N VAL A 131 -14.14 -12.01 5.50
CA VAL A 131 -13.24 -10.88 5.75
C VAL A 131 -13.25 -10.57 7.24
N MET A 132 -12.22 -11.04 7.96
CA MET A 132 -12.06 -10.71 9.38
C MET A 132 -12.10 -9.19 9.58
N SER A 133 -12.95 -8.69 10.48
CA SER A 133 -12.99 -7.28 10.87
C SER A 133 -11.59 -6.83 11.32
N LYS A 134 -10.95 -6.01 10.49
CA LYS A 134 -9.59 -5.54 10.74
C LYS A 134 -9.66 -4.24 11.54
N ARG A 135 -9.87 -4.37 12.85
CA ARG A 135 -9.76 -3.23 13.80
C ARG A 135 -8.33 -3.08 14.27
N PHE A 136 -7.96 -1.87 14.72
CA PHE A 136 -6.61 -1.58 15.21
C PHE A 136 -6.14 -2.52 16.33
N ARG A 137 -7.03 -3.00 17.20
CA ARG A 137 -6.69 -4.01 18.23
C ARG A 137 -6.05 -5.30 17.69
N ALA A 138 -6.27 -5.62 16.42
CA ALA A 138 -5.69 -6.81 15.79
C ALA A 138 -4.27 -6.58 15.28
N TYR A 139 -3.82 -5.32 15.18
CA TYR A 139 -2.53 -4.94 14.60
C TYR A 139 -1.57 -4.33 15.62
N PHE A 140 -2.10 -3.65 16.64
CA PHE A 140 -1.28 -2.90 17.58
C PHE A 140 -1.42 -3.43 19.00
N ASN A 141 -0.32 -3.34 19.74
CA ASN A 141 -0.29 -3.65 21.16
C ASN A 141 -0.72 -2.41 21.98
N PHE A 142 -1.98 -2.38 22.40
CA PHE A 142 -2.56 -1.29 23.18
C PHE A 142 -2.08 -1.21 24.63
N SER A 143 -1.25 -2.15 25.10
CA SER A 143 -0.53 -2.01 26.36
C SER A 143 0.56 -0.93 26.28
N HIS A 144 0.95 -0.50 25.08
CA HIS A 144 1.95 0.55 24.89
C HIS A 144 1.31 1.96 25.03
N PRO A 145 1.79 2.82 25.95
CA PRO A 145 1.13 4.09 26.28
C PRO A 145 1.04 5.06 25.09
N LEU A 146 2.07 5.09 24.23
CA LEU A 146 2.03 5.93 23.02
C LEU A 146 1.00 5.44 21.98
N ILE A 147 0.59 4.16 22.01
CA ILE A 147 -0.46 3.65 21.12
C ILE A 147 -1.84 3.95 21.70
N SER A 148 -2.07 3.62 22.97
CA SER A 148 -3.38 3.81 23.61
C SER A 148 -3.78 5.27 23.82
N ASN A 149 -2.81 6.19 23.93
CA ASN A 149 -3.08 7.62 24.04
C ASN A 149 -3.41 8.29 22.69
N ASN A 150 -3.05 7.67 21.55
CA ASN A 150 -3.19 8.28 20.23
C ASN A 150 -4.14 7.55 19.28
N LEU A 151 -4.39 6.26 19.50
CA LEU A 151 -5.26 5.43 18.68
C LEU A 151 -6.33 4.77 19.55
N GLY A 152 -7.52 4.62 18.98
CA GLY A 152 -8.59 3.82 19.57
C GLY A 152 -8.48 2.34 19.16
N PRO A 153 -8.57 1.37 20.09
CA PRO A 153 -8.55 -0.06 19.75
C PRO A 153 -9.75 -0.51 18.89
N ASN A 154 -10.79 0.30 18.88
CA ASN A 154 -12.02 0.06 18.11
C ASN A 154 -12.02 0.75 16.75
N GLU A 155 -10.99 1.54 16.43
CA GLU A 155 -10.87 2.16 15.12
C GLU A 155 -10.67 1.11 14.02
N CYS A 156 -11.16 1.46 12.83
CA CYS A 156 -11.17 0.58 11.68
C CYS A 156 -9.88 0.73 10.89
N ALA A 157 -9.26 -0.39 10.55
CA ALA A 157 -8.19 -0.38 9.56
C ALA A 157 -8.77 -0.10 8.17
N LEU A 158 -7.89 0.39 7.29
CA LEU A 158 -8.23 0.81 5.95
C LEU A 158 -7.54 -0.12 4.96
N ALA A 159 -8.29 -0.60 3.96
CA ALA A 159 -7.76 -1.34 2.83
C ALA A 159 -7.28 -0.35 1.76
N TYR A 160 -6.03 -0.53 1.34
CA TYR A 160 -5.38 0.31 0.33
C TYR A 160 -5.43 -0.27 -1.08
N GLY A 161 -6.02 -1.45 -1.31
CA GLY A 161 -6.11 -2.06 -2.65
C GLY A 161 -6.99 -1.28 -3.64
N MET A 162 -7.79 -0.35 -3.12
CA MET A 162 -8.61 0.57 -3.90
C MET A 162 -8.65 1.93 -3.22
N ASN A 163 -8.34 2.99 -3.97
CA ASN A 163 -8.31 4.35 -3.47
C ASN A 163 -9.00 5.30 -4.45
N ILE A 164 -9.58 6.37 -3.93
CA ILE A 164 -10.03 7.51 -4.72
C ILE A 164 -9.23 8.73 -4.29
N PHE A 165 -8.43 9.26 -5.20
CA PHE A 165 -7.61 10.44 -4.96
C PHE A 165 -8.26 11.69 -5.57
N ASN A 166 -8.37 12.75 -4.78
CA ASN A 166 -8.74 14.08 -5.24
C ASN A 166 -7.48 14.89 -5.54
N LEU A 167 -7.07 14.92 -6.82
CA LEU A 167 -5.89 15.65 -7.26
C LEU A 167 -6.05 17.16 -7.13
N ARG A 168 -7.27 17.69 -7.21
CA ARG A 168 -7.55 19.10 -6.96
C ARG A 168 -7.27 19.47 -5.50
N ALA A 169 -7.76 18.67 -4.56
CA ALA A 169 -7.49 18.85 -3.13
C ALA A 169 -5.99 18.65 -2.84
N TRP A 170 -5.38 17.61 -3.43
CA TRP A 170 -3.94 17.36 -3.32
C TRP A 170 -3.12 18.60 -3.67
N ARG A 171 -3.41 19.26 -4.80
CA ARG A 171 -2.72 20.48 -5.26
C ARG A 171 -2.80 21.66 -4.28
N ARG A 172 -3.86 21.72 -3.45
CA ARG A 172 -4.12 22.82 -2.52
C ARG A 172 -3.61 22.54 -1.10
N THR A 173 -2.99 21.39 -0.87
CA THR A 173 -2.54 20.94 0.46
C THR A 173 -1.05 20.66 0.48
N ASN A 174 -0.42 20.78 1.64
CA ASN A 174 1.00 20.47 1.85
C ASN A 174 1.26 18.96 2.06
N ILE A 175 0.37 18.11 1.55
CA ILE A 175 0.41 16.67 1.82
C ILE A 175 1.67 16.01 1.24
N ARG A 176 2.23 16.58 0.17
CA ARG A 176 3.50 16.14 -0.42
C ARG A 176 4.63 16.38 0.58
N GLU A 177 4.75 17.60 1.09
CA GLU A 177 5.82 17.98 2.02
C GLU A 177 5.72 17.15 3.31
N THR A 178 4.52 17.06 3.90
CA THR A 178 4.26 16.23 5.08
C THR A 178 4.68 14.77 4.85
N TYR A 179 4.33 14.20 3.70
CA TYR A 179 4.71 12.83 3.36
C TYR A 179 6.22 12.64 3.21
N HIS A 180 6.91 13.57 2.56
CA HIS A 180 8.36 13.48 2.38
C HIS A 180 9.12 13.66 3.70
N THR A 181 8.65 14.54 4.59
CA THR A 181 9.23 14.70 5.93
C THR A 181 9.07 13.41 6.73
N TRP A 182 7.85 12.89 6.84
CA TRP A 182 7.58 11.63 7.54
C TRP A 182 8.42 10.48 7.00
N LEU A 183 8.55 10.39 5.67
CA LEU A 183 9.38 9.38 5.03
C LEU A 183 10.86 9.49 5.43
N LYS A 184 11.42 10.71 5.41
CA LYS A 184 12.81 10.93 5.80
C LYS A 184 13.06 10.49 7.23
N ASP A 185 12.13 10.79 8.14
CA ASP A 185 12.25 10.42 9.55
C ASP A 185 12.24 8.88 9.73
N VAL A 186 11.33 8.20 9.03
CA VAL A 186 11.24 6.73 9.00
C VAL A 186 12.52 6.08 8.44
N LEU A 187 13.08 6.62 7.36
CA LEU A 187 14.30 6.09 6.74
C LEU A 187 15.56 6.40 7.55
N ALA A 188 15.65 7.59 8.17
CA ALA A 188 16.77 7.96 9.03
C ALA A 188 16.84 7.11 10.30
N TYR A 189 15.69 6.64 10.81
CA TYR A 189 15.65 5.66 11.88
C TYR A 189 16.16 4.27 11.43
N ASP A 190 15.71 3.77 10.28
CA ASP A 190 16.13 2.46 9.74
C ASP A 190 17.67 2.35 9.62
N LYS A 191 18.30 3.42 9.11
CA LYS A 191 19.77 3.50 9.03
C LYS A 191 20.46 3.45 10.39
N ARG A 192 19.86 4.00 11.45
CA ARG A 192 20.42 3.99 12.80
C ARG A 192 20.28 2.65 13.50
N ASN A 193 19.23 1.89 13.23
CA ASN A 193 19.02 0.57 13.83
C ASN A 193 19.76 -0.57 13.11
N ARG A 194 20.00 -0.46 11.79
CA ARG A 194 20.83 -1.45 11.06
C ARG A 194 22.32 -1.36 11.37
N THR A 195 22.79 -0.27 11.97
CA THR A 195 24.18 -0.15 12.45
C THR A 195 24.42 -0.82 13.81
N PHE A 196 23.42 -1.50 14.39
CA PHE A 196 23.52 -2.22 15.66
C PHE A 196 23.24 -3.74 15.54
N GLU A 197 23.22 -4.31 14.33
CA GLU A 197 23.36 -5.75 14.06
C GLU A 197 24.67 -6.01 13.31
#